data_AF-K1UI28-F1
#
_entry.id   AF-K1UI28-F1
#
_cell.length_a   1.000
_cell.length_b   1.000
_cell.length_c   1.000
_cell.angle_alpha   90.00
_cell.angle_beta   90.00
_cell.angle_gamma   90.00
#
_symmetry.space_group_name_H-M   'P 1'
#
loop_
_entity.id
_entity.type
_entity.pdbx_description
1 polymer ?
#
loop_
_entity_poly.entity_id
_entity_poly.type
_entity_poly.pdbx_seq_one_letter_code
_entity_poly.pdbx_strand_id
1 'polypeptide(L)'
;MYYQQGVNIEPRKFSYSCGAWRNRARTGSECTSHYIRKNVLLDLVLEDMRRVLRYVKEHEQDFICKATEYGDMEARKALAQQQKELFKAQARMTELDT
;
A
#
# COMPACT_ATOMS: atom_id res chain seq x y z
N MET A 1 7.08 2.91 -12.74
CA MET A 1 6.58 3.81 -13.80
C MET A 1 7.23 5.18 -13.63
N TYR A 2 7.41 5.94 -14.70
CA TYR A 2 8.03 7.27 -14.65
C TYR A 2 6.98 8.35 -14.96
N TYR A 3 6.81 9.29 -14.05
CA TYR A 3 5.88 10.39 -14.24
C TYR A 3 6.44 11.43 -15.22
N GLN A 4 5.64 11.80 -16.22
CA GLN A 4 5.96 12.77 -17.25
C GLN A 4 5.07 14.00 -17.13
N GLN A 5 5.69 15.13 -16.79
CA GLN A 5 5.10 16.47 -16.73
C GLN A 5 6.12 17.51 -17.20
N GLY A 6 5.66 18.72 -17.46
CA GLY A 6 6.54 19.84 -17.83
C GLY A 6 5.75 21.13 -17.94
N VAL A 7 6.44 22.27 -17.86
CA VAL A 7 5.83 23.61 -17.90
C VAL A 7 5.08 23.84 -19.23
N ASN A 8 5.58 23.27 -20.33
CA ASN A 8 4.99 23.39 -21.66
C ASN A 8 4.02 22.25 -22.02
N ILE A 9 3.72 21.35 -21.07
CA ILE A 9 2.82 20.23 -21.29
C ILE A 9 1.51 20.56 -20.58
N GLU A 10 0.41 20.58 -21.34
CA GLU A 10 -0.91 20.76 -20.75
C GLU A 10 -1.18 19.67 -19.69
N PRO A 11 -1.74 19.99 -18.51
CA PRO A 11 -1.98 19.01 -17.45
C PRO A 11 -2.75 17.75 -17.87
N ARG A 12 -3.70 17.89 -18.81
CA ARG A 12 -4.45 16.75 -19.39
C ARG A 12 -3.57 15.74 -20.15
N LYS A 13 -2.37 16.14 -20.57
CA LYS A 13 -1.40 15.31 -21.29
C LYS A 13 -0.38 14.65 -20.36
N PHE A 14 -0.39 14.98 -19.06
CA PHE A 14 0.46 14.31 -18.08
C PHE A 14 0.23 12.80 -18.09
N SER A 15 1.29 12.04 -17.93
CA SER A 15 1.22 10.58 -18.05
C SER A 15 2.29 9.87 -17.23
N TYR A 16 2.07 8.59 -16.99
CA TYR A 16 3.03 7.68 -16.42
C TYR A 16 3.53 6.75 -17.52
N SER A 17 4.81 6.88 -17.86
CA SER A 17 5.47 6.03 -18.83
C SER A 17 5.97 4.73 -18.21
N CYS A 18 5.93 3.64 -18.99
CA CYS A 18 6.43 2.35 -18.55
C CYS A 18 7.94 2.38 -18.28
N GLY A 19 8.34 1.82 -17.13
CA GLY A 19 9.75 1.77 -16.74
C GLY A 19 10.57 0.74 -17.51
N ALA A 20 9.95 -0.39 -17.87
CA ALA A 20 10.59 -1.40 -18.70
C ALA A 20 10.88 -0.85 -20.10
N TRP A 21 9.90 -0.25 -20.75
CA TRP A 21 10.10 0.42 -22.04
C TRP A 21 11.21 1.48 -22.00
N ARG A 22 11.19 2.35 -20.98
CA ARG A 22 12.17 3.43 -20.83
C ARG A 22 13.59 2.89 -20.65
N ASN A 23 13.75 1.80 -19.90
CA ASN A 23 15.06 1.25 -19.57
C ASN A 23 15.49 0.09 -20.47
N ARG A 24 14.73 -0.22 -21.54
CA ARG A 24 14.94 -1.42 -22.37
C ARG A 24 16.38 -1.60 -22.87
N ALA A 25 17.05 -0.51 -23.23
CA ALA A 25 18.41 -0.56 -23.76
C ALA A 25 19.42 -1.03 -22.69
N ARG A 26 19.11 -0.79 -21.42
CA ARG A 26 19.92 -1.21 -20.26
C ARG A 26 19.49 -2.57 -19.71
N THR A 27 18.19 -2.87 -19.74
CA THR A 27 17.63 -4.07 -19.08
C THR A 27 17.36 -5.24 -20.03
N GLY A 28 17.47 -5.05 -21.35
CA GLY A 28 17.15 -6.08 -22.34
C GLY A 28 15.66 -6.45 -22.40
N SER A 29 14.77 -5.64 -21.83
CA SER A 29 13.35 -5.97 -21.73
C SER A 29 12.62 -5.82 -23.06
N GLU A 30 11.90 -6.86 -23.48
CA GLU A 30 10.97 -6.85 -24.62
C GLU A 30 9.66 -6.14 -24.24
N CYS A 31 9.67 -4.82 -24.36
CA CYS A 31 8.54 -3.97 -24.03
C CYS A 31 8.27 -3.01 -25.18
N THR A 32 7.00 -2.69 -25.47
CA THR A 32 6.62 -1.70 -26.48
C THR A 32 6.39 -0.32 -25.86
N SER A 33 6.37 0.72 -26.69
CA SER A 33 6.11 2.08 -26.21
C SER A 33 4.69 2.23 -25.69
N HIS A 34 4.54 2.45 -24.38
CA HIS A 34 3.24 2.70 -23.77
C HIS A 34 3.33 3.60 -22.53
N TYR A 35 2.21 4.27 -22.25
CA TYR A 35 2.00 5.15 -21.12
C TYR A 35 0.53 5.09 -20.68
N ILE A 36 0.27 5.51 -19.45
CA ILE A 36 -1.08 5.70 -18.92
C ILE A 36 -1.26 7.19 -18.63
N ARG A 37 -2.37 7.79 -19.07
CA ARG A 37 -2.66 9.20 -18.77
C ARG A 37 -2.95 9.39 -17.28
N LYS A 38 -2.43 10.47 -16.69
CA LYS A 38 -2.56 10.75 -15.26
C LYS A 38 -4.02 10.93 -14.84
N ASN A 39 -4.79 11.71 -15.61
CA ASN A 39 -6.19 11.96 -15.32
C ASN A 39 -7.02 10.68 -15.38
N VAL A 40 -6.84 9.85 -16.42
CA VAL A 40 -7.54 8.57 -16.55
C VAL A 40 -7.22 7.66 -15.37
N LEU A 41 -5.94 7.57 -14.97
CA LEU A 41 -5.56 6.77 -13.80
C LEU A 41 -6.21 7.30 -12.51
N LEU A 42 -6.22 8.63 -12.32
CA LEU A 42 -6.85 9.26 -11.17
C LEU A 42 -8.35 8.95 -11.13
N ASP A 43 -9.04 9.11 -12.25
CA ASP A 43 -10.48 8.87 -12.34
C ASP A 43 -10.82 7.41 -12.03
N LEU A 44 -10.08 6.45 -12.60
CA LEU A 44 -10.26 5.03 -12.32
C LEU A 44 -10.06 4.69 -10.83
N VAL A 45 -9.01 5.25 -10.21
CA VAL A 45 -8.75 5.01 -8.78
C VAL A 45 -9.84 5.64 -7.92
N LEU A 46 -10.31 6.84 -8.25
CA LEU A 46 -11.40 7.50 -7.53
C LEU A 46 -12.72 6.74 -7.67
N GLU A 47 -13.03 6.22 -8.86
CA GLU A 47 -14.21 5.39 -9.09
C GLU A 47 -14.13 4.09 -8.29
N ASP A 48 -12.97 3.44 -8.27
CA ASP A 48 -12.75 2.22 -7.51
C ASP A 48 -12.92 2.45 -6.00
N MET A 49 -12.32 3.51 -5.48
CA MET A 49 -12.50 3.93 -4.08
C MET A 49 -13.98 4.18 -3.76
N ARG A 50 -14.71 4.90 -4.62
CA ARG A 50 -16.15 5.14 -4.44
C ARG A 50 -16.95 3.84 -4.47
N ARG A 51 -16.56 2.87 -5.31
CA ARG A 51 -17.20 1.54 -5.35
C ARG A 51 -17.00 0.79 -4.04
N VAL A 52 -15.76 0.74 -3.53
CA VAL A 52 -15.44 0.09 -2.25
C VAL A 52 -16.18 0.76 -1.09
N LEU A 53 -16.15 2.10 -1.03
CA LEU A 53 -16.83 2.84 0.03
C LEU A 53 -18.36 2.66 0.00
N ARG A 54 -18.94 2.54 -1.19
CA ARG A 54 -20.37 2.22 -1.34
C ARG A 54 -20.69 0.84 -0.77
N TYR A 55 -19.88 -0.17 -1.10
CA TYR A 55 -20.03 -1.50 -0.54
C TYR A 55 -19.94 -1.47 0.99
N VAL A 56 -18.96 -0.76 1.55
CA VAL A 56 -18.83 -0.61 3.01
C VAL A 56 -20.08 0.05 3.62
N LYS A 57 -20.62 1.08 2.96
CA LYS A 57 -21.84 1.75 3.42
C LYS A 57 -23.07 0.83 3.37
N GLU A 58 -23.18 -0.01 2.34
CA GLU A 58 -24.29 -0.96 2.19
C GLU A 58 -24.16 -2.15 3.16
N HIS A 59 -22.94 -2.46 3.60
CA HIS A 59 -22.60 -3.58 4.49
C HIS A 59 -21.90 -3.11 5.78
N GLU A 60 -22.48 -2.12 6.46
CA GLU A 60 -21.85 -1.47 7.61
C GLU A 60 -21.60 -2.44 8.78
N GLN A 61 -22.55 -3.34 9.08
CA GLN A 61 -22.40 -4.31 10.17
C GLN A 61 -21.25 -5.29 9.89
N ASP A 62 -21.18 -5.84 8.68
CA ASP A 62 -20.08 -6.74 8.28
C ASP A 62 -18.73 -6.04 8.35
N PHE A 63 -18.68 -4.75 7.99
CA PHE A 63 -17.47 -3.94 8.10
C PHE A 63 -17.05 -3.74 9.56
N ILE A 64 -18.00 -3.41 10.46
CA ILE A 64 -17.73 -3.27 11.90
C ILE A 64 -17.21 -4.59 12.47
N CYS A 65 -17.88 -5.72 12.20
CA CYS A 65 -17.43 -7.03 12.67
C CYS A 65 -15.99 -7.33 12.23
N LYS A 66 -15.69 -7.16 10.94
CA LYS A 66 -14.33 -7.38 10.41
C LYS A 66 -13.30 -6.40 11.00
N ALA A 67 -13.67 -5.15 11.21
CA ALA A 67 -12.79 -4.15 11.80
C ALA A 67 -12.48 -4.49 13.27
N THR A 68 -13.47 -4.94 14.04
CA THR A 68 -13.29 -5.43 15.41
C THR A 68 -12.40 -6.66 15.46
N GLU A 69 -12.69 -7.67 14.62
CA GLU A 69 -11.86 -8.88 14.53
C GLU A 69 -10.40 -8.56 14.19
N TYR A 70 -10.19 -7.65 13.24
CA TYR A 70 -8.84 -7.19 12.88
C TYR A 70 -8.16 -6.49 14.06
N GLY A 71 -8.87 -5.61 14.77
CA GLY A 71 -8.36 -4.95 15.96
C GLY A 71 -7.95 -5.94 17.05
N ASP A 72 -8.78 -6.94 17.33
CA ASP A 72 -8.50 -7.99 18.31
C ASP A 72 -7.27 -8.82 17.93
N MET A 73 -7.11 -9.15 16.64
CA MET A 73 -5.93 -9.86 16.15
C MET A 73 -4.66 -9.04 16.34
N GLU A 74 -4.67 -7.75 15.98
CA GLU A 74 -3.50 -6.88 16.14
C GLU A 74 -3.17 -6.63 17.62
N ALA A 75 -4.18 -6.47 18.49
CA ALA A 75 -3.98 -6.36 19.92
C ALA A 75 -3.33 -7.62 20.52
N ARG A 76 -3.78 -8.82 20.09
CA ARG A 76 -3.16 -10.09 20.52
C ARG A 76 -1.72 -10.22 20.04
N LYS A 77 -1.41 -9.83 18.80
CA LYS A 77 -0.04 -9.81 18.29
C LYS A 77 0.86 -8.87 19.09
N ALA A 78 0.38 -7.67 19.39
CA ALA A 78 1.11 -6.69 20.19
C ALA A 78 1.37 -7.23 21.61
N LEU A 79 0.36 -7.83 22.25
CA LEU A 79 0.51 -8.44 23.58
C LEU A 79 1.53 -9.57 23.58
N ALA A 80 1.47 -10.48 22.60
CA ALA A 80 2.43 -11.58 22.48
C ALA A 80 3.87 -11.08 22.29
N GLN A 81 4.04 -10.01 21.51
CA GLN A 81 5.35 -9.36 21.33
C GLN A 81 5.86 -8.75 22.64
N GLN A 82 5.01 -8.02 23.38
CA GLN A 82 5.38 -7.45 24.68
C GLN A 82 5.72 -8.52 25.72
N GLN A 83 4.96 -9.62 25.78
CA GLN A 83 5.26 -10.74 26.67
C GLN A 83 6.61 -11.38 26.34
N LYS A 84 6.94 -11.53 25.05
CA LYS A 84 8.23 -12.05 24.61
C LYS A 84 9.39 -11.13 25.00
N GLU A 85 9.20 -9.82 24.88
CA GLU A 85 10.19 -8.83 25.30
C GLU A 85 10.38 -8.82 26.82
N LEU A 86 9.29 -8.90 27.57
CA LEU A 86 9.31 -9.00 29.03
C LEU A 86 10.05 -10.25 29.50
N PHE A 87 9.77 -11.42 28.90
CA PHE A 87 10.47 -12.67 29.24
C PHE A 87 11.98 -12.56 28.98
N LYS A 88 12.38 -11.97 27.84
CA LYS A 88 13.79 -11.72 27.53
C LYS A 88 14.45 -10.78 28.53
N ALA A 89 13.76 -9.72 28.93
CA ALA A 89 14.28 -8.77 29.91
C ALA A 89 14.44 -9.44 31.29
N GLN A 90 13.45 -10.22 31.72
CA GLN A 90 13.51 -10.97 32.98
C GLN A 90 14.66 -11.99 32.98
N ALA A 91 14.82 -12.79 31.91
CA ALA A 91 15.92 -13.72 31.78
C ALA A 91 17.28 -13.02 31.89
N ARG A 92 17.44 -11.87 31.23
CA ARG A 92 18.66 -11.05 31.34
C ARG A 92 18.90 -10.51 32.74
N MET A 93 17.86 -10.13 33.48
CA MET A 93 18.02 -9.70 34.88
C MET A 93 18.54 -10.85 35.74
N THR A 94 17.94 -12.04 35.59
CA THR A 94 18.39 -13.23 36.33
C THR A 94 19.84 -13.60 36.03
N GLU A 95 20.29 -13.47 34.77
CA GLU A 95 21.70 -13.69 34.40
C GLU A 95 22.66 -12.68 35.05
N LEU A 96 22.22 -11.42 35.25
CA LEU A 96 23.05 -10.36 35.85
C LEU A 96 23.07 -10.40 37.38
N ASP A 97 22.07 -11.02 38.01
CA ASP A 97 21.94 -11.17 39.46
C ASP A 97 22.70 -12.42 40.00
N THR A 98 23.31 -13.22 39.12
CA THR A 98 24.26 -14.33 39.43
C THR A 98 25.69 -13.95 39.14
#